data_AF-A0A2D6GD88-F1
#
_entry.id   AF-A0A2D6GD88-F1
#
_cell.length_a   1.000
_cell.length_b   1.000
_cell.length_c   1.000
_cell.angle_alpha   90.00
_cell.angle_beta   90.00
_cell.angle_gamma   90.00
#
_symmetry.space_group_name_H-M   'P 1'
#
loop_
_entity.id
_entity.type
_entity.pdbx_description
1 polymer ?
#
loop_
_entity_poly.entity_id
_entity_poly.type
_entity_poly.pdbx_seq_one_letter_code
_entity_poly.pdbx_strand_id
1 'polypeptide(L)'
;MAKGSRDRTITVNRRARYDYEIADTLEAGLVLTGTEIKSIRANRVNLSDAYARPATGELWLHNAHIAEYAAGNRDNHEPKRSRKLLLRRDQITHLTKQVSERGMTLIPLKLYLKGGYAKVELAVAKGRKRYDKRRAIIDRDREREARDAMRRH
;
A
#
# COMPACT_ATOMS: atom_id res chain seq x y z
N MET A 1 21.95 5.20 23.66
CA MET A 1 21.73 6.06 22.47
C MET A 1 20.94 5.26 21.43
N ALA A 2 19.67 5.59 21.21
CA ALA A 2 18.76 4.81 20.37
C ALA A 2 19.15 4.95 18.88
N LYS A 3 19.49 3.81 18.25
CA LYS A 3 19.76 3.71 16.81
C LYS A 3 18.50 4.15 16.08
N GLY A 4 18.50 5.36 15.50
CA GLY A 4 17.38 5.88 14.72
C GLY A 4 16.98 4.86 13.67
N SER A 5 15.83 4.21 13.85
CA SER A 5 15.28 3.22 12.93
C SER A 5 15.05 3.91 11.59
N ARG A 6 15.96 3.74 10.63
CA ARG A 6 15.67 4.10 9.23
C ARG A 6 14.54 3.21 8.76
N ASP A 7 13.39 3.81 8.46
CA ASP A 7 12.24 3.12 7.88
C ASP A 7 12.68 2.50 6.54
N ARG A 8 12.62 1.17 6.44
CA ARG A 8 13.04 0.45 5.23
C ARG A 8 11.82 0.20 4.36
N THR A 9 11.70 0.90 3.24
CA THR A 9 10.67 0.61 2.25
C THR A 9 10.91 -0.75 1.59
N ILE A 10 9.89 -1.60 1.58
CA ILE A 10 9.93 -2.95 1.01
C ILE A 10 9.34 -2.95 -0.39
N THR A 11 8.13 -2.41 -0.53
CA THR A 11 7.44 -2.34 -1.81
C THR A 11 6.57 -1.10 -1.88
N VAL A 12 6.41 -0.57 -3.10
CA VAL A 12 5.59 0.61 -3.39
C VAL A 12 4.62 0.22 -4.49
N ASN A 13 3.34 0.48 -4.28
CA ASN A 13 2.32 0.33 -5.29
C ASN A 13 2.38 1.51 -6.28
N ARG A 14 3.22 1.38 -7.31
CA ARG A 14 3.35 2.40 -8.36
C ARG A 14 2.06 2.55 -9.17
N ARG A 15 1.28 1.46 -9.30
CA ARG A 15 0.01 1.44 -10.01
C ARG A 15 -1.07 2.26 -9.30
N ALA A 16 -1.09 2.24 -7.96
CA ALA A 16 -2.03 3.03 -7.16
C ALA A 16 -2.03 4.52 -7.53
N ARG A 17 -0.85 5.14 -7.61
CA ARG A 17 -0.71 6.58 -7.96
C ARG A 17 -1.10 6.91 -9.39
N TYR A 18 -1.07 5.93 -10.28
CA TYR A 18 -1.47 6.09 -11.68
C TYR A 18 -2.97 5.88 -11.90
N ASP A 19 -3.53 4.84 -11.28
CA ASP A 19 -4.92 4.45 -11.48
C ASP A 19 -5.89 5.28 -10.64
N TYR A 20 -5.44 5.85 -9.53
CA TYR A 20 -6.27 6.55 -8.57
C TYR A 20 -5.77 7.96 -8.26
N GLU A 21 -6.70 8.81 -7.84
CA GLU A 21 -6.46 10.09 -7.20
C GLU A 21 -6.52 9.87 -5.68
N ILE A 22 -5.47 10.24 -4.97
CA ILE A 22 -5.34 10.01 -3.52
C ILE A 22 -5.95 11.20 -2.81
N ALA A 23 -6.93 10.95 -1.95
CA ALA A 23 -7.59 11.98 -1.14
C ALA A 23 -6.93 12.12 0.23
N ASP A 24 -6.77 11.00 0.94
CA ASP A 24 -6.21 10.96 2.29
C ASP A 24 -5.37 9.70 2.47
N THR A 25 -4.40 9.74 3.40
CA THR A 25 -3.47 8.63 3.67
C THR A 25 -3.30 8.37 5.15
N LEU A 26 -3.21 7.09 5.51
CA LEU A 26 -3.06 6.65 6.88
C LEU A 26 -2.11 5.46 7.00
N GLU A 27 -1.32 5.41 8.07
CA GLU A 27 -0.48 4.27 8.42
C GLU A 27 -1.27 3.22 9.21
N ALA A 28 -1.17 1.96 8.81
CA ALA A 28 -1.73 0.81 9.53
C ALA A 28 -0.66 -0.25 9.81
N GLY A 29 -0.78 -0.92 10.96
CA GLY A 29 -0.03 -2.16 11.22
C GLY A 29 -0.70 -3.36 10.55
N LEU A 30 0.05 -4.44 10.32
CA LEU A 30 -0.51 -5.70 9.81
C LEU A 30 -0.38 -6.83 10.84
N VAL A 31 -1.41 -7.66 10.95
CA VAL A 31 -1.34 -8.94 11.66
C VAL A 31 -0.75 -10.00 10.73
N LEU A 32 0.50 -10.37 10.98
CA LEU A 32 1.26 -11.29 10.13
C LEU A 32 1.65 -12.57 10.88
N THR A 33 1.85 -13.64 10.13
CA THR A 33 2.49 -14.86 10.63
C THR A 33 4.01 -14.77 10.55
N GLY A 34 4.71 -15.66 11.26
CA GLY A 34 6.18 -15.72 11.26
C GLY A 34 6.78 -15.98 9.88
N THR A 35 6.09 -16.74 9.02
CA THR A 35 6.55 -17.02 7.65
C THR A 35 6.39 -15.78 6.74
N GLU A 36 5.33 -14.99 6.92
CA GLU A 36 5.10 -13.78 6.14
C GLU A 36 6.13 -12.69 6.42
N ILE A 37 6.44 -12.43 7.69
CA ILE A 37 7.42 -11.39 8.02
C ILE A 37 8.81 -11.74 7.46
N LYS A 38 9.14 -13.04 7.35
CA LYS A 38 10.36 -13.50 6.67
C LYS A 38 10.31 -13.21 5.17
N SER A 39 9.20 -13.49 4.49
CA SER A 39 9.01 -13.17 3.07
C SER A 39 9.01 -11.67 2.76
N ILE A 40 8.40 -10.86 3.62
CA ILE A 40 8.41 -9.40 3.53
C ILE A 40 9.85 -8.87 3.65
N ARG A 41 10.63 -9.38 4.62
CA ARG A 41 12.06 -9.01 4.78
C ARG A 41 12.90 -9.39 3.56
N ALA A 42 12.50 -10.41 2.82
CA ALA A 42 13.09 -10.82 1.56
C ALA A 42 12.53 -10.06 0.32
N ASN A 43 11.74 -9.00 0.53
CA ASN A 43 11.10 -8.19 -0.53
C ASN A 43 10.17 -8.97 -1.47
N ARG A 44 9.65 -10.12 -1.07
CA ARG A 44 8.76 -10.95 -1.90
C ARG A 44 7.29 -10.58 -1.70
N VAL A 45 6.94 -9.33 -2.04
CA VAL A 45 5.59 -8.78 -1.82
C VAL A 45 5.12 -8.00 -3.04
N ASN A 46 3.87 -8.22 -3.45
CA ASN A 46 3.17 -7.45 -4.47
C ASN A 46 1.85 -6.91 -3.92
N LEU A 47 1.65 -5.60 -4.07
CA LEU A 47 0.46 -4.85 -3.61
C LEU A 47 -0.40 -4.31 -4.76
N SER A 48 -0.07 -4.63 -6.02
CA SER A 48 -0.66 -3.97 -7.19
C SER A 48 -2.18 -4.07 -7.27
N ASP A 49 -2.74 -5.24 -6.93
CA ASP A 49 -4.18 -5.53 -6.96
C ASP A 49 -4.79 -5.60 -5.56
N ALA A 50 -4.03 -5.18 -4.54
CA ALA A 50 -4.46 -5.22 -3.16
C ALA A 50 -5.39 -4.04 -2.85
N TYR A 51 -6.37 -4.28 -1.98
CA TYR A 51 -7.31 -3.26 -1.50
C TYR A 51 -7.71 -3.57 -0.07
N ALA A 52 -8.14 -2.56 0.68
CA ALA A 52 -8.66 -2.75 2.02
C ALA A 52 -10.18 -2.59 2.06
N ARG A 53 -10.84 -3.37 2.91
CA ARG A 53 -12.29 -3.31 3.09
C ARG A 53 -12.64 -3.31 4.59
N PRO A 54 -13.56 -2.45 5.02
CA PRO A 54 -14.12 -2.53 6.36
C PRO A 54 -15.08 -3.73 6.44
N ALA A 55 -14.93 -4.55 7.47
CA ALA A 55 -15.78 -5.68 7.78
C ALA A 55 -15.95 -5.78 9.30
N THR A 56 -17.20 -5.82 9.77
CA THR A 56 -17.55 -6.02 11.20
C THR A 56 -16.79 -5.11 12.18
N GLY A 57 -16.60 -3.83 11.84
CA GLY A 57 -15.88 -2.87 12.69
C GLY A 57 -14.35 -2.99 12.65
N GLU A 58 -13.82 -3.86 11.80
CA GLU A 58 -12.39 -4.06 11.58
C GLU A 58 -12.03 -3.71 10.13
N LEU A 59 -10.75 -3.50 9.86
CA LEU A 59 -10.26 -3.26 8.51
C LEU A 59 -9.37 -4.42 8.06
N TRP A 60 -9.64 -4.93 6.87
CA TRP A 60 -8.95 -6.10 6.31
C TRP A 60 -8.30 -5.74 4.98
N LEU A 61 -7.05 -6.17 4.80
CA LEU A 61 -6.32 -6.07 3.55
C LEU A 61 -6.51 -7.36 2.75
N HIS A 62 -7.03 -7.21 1.54
CA HIS A 62 -7.30 -8.29 0.60
C HIS A 62 -6.35 -8.23 -0.60
N ASN A 63 -6.13 -9.36 -1.25
CA ASN A 63 -5.32 -9.51 -2.47
C ASN A 63 -3.86 -9.03 -2.39
N ALA A 64 -3.36 -8.68 -1.19
CA ALA A 64 -1.94 -8.50 -0.98
C ALA A 64 -1.24 -9.85 -1.13
N HIS A 65 -0.37 -9.96 -2.14
CA HIS A 65 0.35 -11.18 -2.42
C HIS A 65 1.71 -11.12 -1.70
N ILE A 66 1.85 -11.95 -0.67
CA ILE A 66 3.13 -12.19 0.00
C ILE A 66 3.56 -13.59 -0.42
N ALA A 67 4.72 -13.73 -1.06
CA ALA A 67 5.15 -15.04 -1.50
C ALA A 67 5.45 -15.94 -0.29
N GLU A 68 5.26 -17.23 -0.45
CA GLU A 68 5.62 -18.22 0.55
C GLU A 68 7.09 -18.13 0.94
N TYR A 69 7.36 -18.45 2.21
CA TYR A 69 8.73 -18.50 2.69
C TYR A 69 9.36 -19.82 2.22
N ALA A 70 10.48 -19.75 1.49
CA ALA A 70 11.09 -20.95 0.87
C ALA A 70 11.43 -22.05 1.87
N ALA A 71 11.79 -21.70 3.12
CA ALA A 71 12.08 -22.66 4.19
C ALA A 71 10.87 -22.89 5.13
N GLY A 72 9.65 -22.55 4.70
CA GLY A 72 8.40 -22.73 5.45
C GLY A 72 7.79 -24.13 5.33
N ASN A 73 8.24 -24.94 4.36
CA ASN A 73 7.77 -26.31 4.09
C ASN A 73 6.24 -26.43 4.23
N ARG A 74 5.75 -27.34 5.09
CA ARG A 74 4.32 -27.68 5.21
C ARG A 74 3.49 -26.64 5.97
N ASP A 75 4.12 -25.80 6.80
CA ASP A 75 3.46 -24.82 7.67
C ASP A 75 3.51 -23.40 7.06
N ASN A 76 3.48 -23.30 5.73
CA ASN A 76 3.49 -22.02 5.04
C ASN A 76 2.14 -21.32 5.10
N HIS A 77 2.18 -20.00 4.90
CA HIS A 77 0.97 -19.20 4.81
C HIS A 77 0.42 -19.20 3.39
N GLU A 78 -0.88 -19.06 3.25
CA GLU A 78 -1.48 -18.79 1.94
C GLU A 78 -1.09 -17.38 1.45
N PRO A 79 -0.52 -17.23 0.23
CA PRO A 79 0.00 -15.96 -0.25
C PRO A 79 -0.99 -14.79 -0.26
N LYS A 80 -2.24 -15.08 -0.66
CA LYS A 80 -3.31 -14.08 -0.83
C LYS A 80 -4.28 -14.02 0.36
N ARG A 81 -3.93 -14.61 1.51
CA ARG A 81 -4.81 -14.57 2.69
C ARG A 81 -5.18 -13.13 3.07
N SER A 82 -6.41 -12.96 3.54
CA SER A 82 -6.85 -11.66 4.06
C SER A 82 -6.14 -11.37 5.38
N ARG A 83 -5.62 -10.14 5.53
CA ARG A 83 -4.82 -9.75 6.70
C ARG A 83 -5.51 -8.63 7.45
N LYS A 84 -5.72 -8.84 8.76
CA LYS A 84 -6.29 -7.82 9.63
C LYS A 84 -5.32 -6.65 9.78
N LEU A 85 -5.85 -5.43 9.69
CA LEU A 85 -5.12 -4.19 9.84
C LEU A 85 -5.34 -3.65 11.25
N LEU A 86 -4.25 -3.16 11.86
CA LEU A 86 -4.24 -2.60 13.20
C LEU A 86 -4.24 -1.07 13.10
N LEU A 87 -5.35 -0.49 13.52
CA LEU A 87 -5.66 0.94 13.48
C LEU A 87 -6.41 1.33 14.77
N ARG A 88 -6.39 2.61 15.11
CA ARG A 88 -7.25 3.12 16.20
C ARG A 88 -8.71 3.10 15.75
N ARG A 89 -9.64 2.94 16.70
CA ARG A 89 -11.08 2.87 16.42
C ARG A 89 -11.58 4.09 15.64
N ASP A 90 -11.17 5.30 16.05
CA ASP A 90 -11.58 6.54 15.39
C ASP A 90 -11.10 6.62 13.92
N GLN A 91 -9.90 6.09 13.66
CA GLN A 91 -9.35 6.00 12.31
C GLN A 91 -10.15 5.02 11.45
N ILE A 92 -10.53 3.87 12.01
CA ILE A 92 -11.36 2.87 11.31
C ILE A 92 -12.72 3.48 10.96
N THR A 93 -13.38 4.17 11.90
CA THR A 93 -14.66 4.85 11.66
C THR A 93 -14.53 5.93 10.59
N HIS A 94 -13.47 6.74 10.65
CA HIS A 94 -13.19 7.78 9.67
C HIS A 94 -13.02 7.20 8.25
N LEU A 95 -12.17 6.19 8.09
CA LEU A 95 -11.94 5.54 6.81
C LEU A 95 -13.20 4.82 6.30
N THR A 96 -13.96 4.18 7.19
CA THR A 96 -15.21 3.50 6.81
C THR A 96 -16.22 4.51 6.26
N LYS A 97 -16.36 5.67 6.90
CA LYS A 97 -17.24 6.74 6.42
C LYS A 97 -16.83 7.22 5.02
N GLN A 98 -15.53 7.47 4.80
CA GLN A 98 -15.05 7.90 3.49
C GLN A 98 -15.25 6.82 2.41
N VAL A 99 -15.05 5.54 2.73
CA VAL A 99 -15.27 4.43 1.77
C VAL A 99 -16.74 4.21 1.46
N SER A 100 -17.64 4.51 2.40
CA SER A 100 -19.07 4.47 2.16
C SER A 100 -19.53 5.55 1.16
N GLU A 101 -18.73 6.60 0.94
CA GLU A 101 -19.00 7.58 -0.11
C GLU A 101 -18.84 6.95 -1.50
N ARG A 102 -19.74 7.32 -2.41
CA ARG A 102 -19.84 6.68 -3.72
C ARG A 102 -18.56 6.88 -4.54
N GLY A 103 -17.88 5.77 -4.84
CA GLY A 103 -16.73 5.74 -5.74
C GLY A 103 -15.36 5.92 -5.07
N MET A 104 -15.31 5.90 -3.73
CA MET A 104 -14.07 5.85 -2.97
C MET A 104 -13.67 4.40 -2.67
N THR A 105 -12.37 4.12 -2.66
CA THR A 105 -11.80 2.82 -2.31
C THR A 105 -10.57 2.99 -1.42
N LEU A 106 -10.27 1.99 -0.60
CA LEU A 106 -9.02 1.94 0.15
C LEU A 106 -7.99 1.11 -0.59
N ILE A 107 -6.85 1.73 -0.91
CA ILE A 107 -5.75 1.09 -1.62
C ILE A 107 -4.45 1.22 -0.83
N PRO A 108 -3.57 0.20 -0.82
CA PRO A 108 -2.25 0.32 -0.23
C PRO A 108 -1.29 1.05 -1.17
N LEU A 109 -0.56 2.03 -0.64
CA LEU A 109 0.45 2.81 -1.36
C LEU A 109 1.86 2.25 -1.22
N LYS A 110 2.25 1.88 -0.01
CA LYS A 110 3.57 1.31 0.26
C LYS A 110 3.53 0.40 1.48
N LEU A 111 4.44 -0.55 1.52
CA LEU A 111 4.72 -1.36 2.70
C LEU A 111 6.19 -1.18 3.08
N TYR A 112 6.43 -0.96 4.37
CA TYR A 112 7.75 -0.67 4.93
C TYR A 112 7.91 -1.30 6.31
N LEU A 113 9.17 -1.46 6.72
CA LEU A 113 9.53 -1.91 8.05
C LEU A 113 9.92 -0.70 8.91
N LYS A 114 9.28 -0.57 10.07
CA LYS A 114 9.54 0.47 11.07
C LYS A 114 9.65 -0.16 12.45
N GLY A 115 10.80 -0.01 13.10
CA GLY A 115 11.03 -0.62 14.41
C GLY A 115 10.86 -2.14 14.43
N GLY A 116 11.16 -2.82 13.31
CA GLY A 116 11.02 -4.28 13.19
C GLY A 116 9.63 -4.79 12.78
N TYR A 117 8.61 -3.93 12.77
CA TYR A 117 7.24 -4.25 12.38
C TYR A 117 6.96 -3.84 10.94
N ALA A 118 6.13 -4.62 10.24
CA ALA A 118 5.61 -4.26 8.93
C ALA A 118 4.45 -3.29 9.08
N LYS A 119 4.53 -2.18 8.34
CA LYS A 119 3.50 -1.16 8.25
C LYS A 119 3.09 -0.98 6.81
N VAL A 120 1.81 -0.73 6.59
CA VAL A 120 1.24 -0.38 5.28
C VAL A 120 0.68 1.02 5.35
N GLU A 121 1.01 1.84 4.37
CA GLU A 121 0.33 3.11 4.13
C GLU A 121 -0.87 2.84 3.24
N LEU A 122 -2.06 3.14 3.74
CA LEU A 122 -3.32 3.06 3.03
C LEU A 122 -3.72 4.44 2.56
N ALA A 123 -4.44 4.50 1.45
CA ALA A 123 -5.02 5.70 0.91
C ALA A 123 -6.50 5.49 0.65
N VAL A 124 -7.31 6.48 1.02
CA VAL A 124 -8.63 6.65 0.42
C VAL A 124 -8.40 7.29 -0.94
N ALA A 125 -8.91 6.64 -1.97
CA ALA A 125 -8.64 7.05 -3.33
C ALA A 125 -9.86 6.88 -4.23
N LYS A 126 -9.92 7.74 -5.25
CA LYS A 126 -10.96 7.72 -6.29
C LYS A 126 -10.36 7.25 -7.60
N GLY A 127 -11.04 6.36 -8.31
CA GLY A 127 -10.57 5.90 -9.62
C GLY A 127 -10.50 7.04 -10.64
N ARG A 128 -9.35 7.20 -11.30
CA ARG A 128 -9.18 8.21 -12.36
C ARG A 128 -9.93 7.79 -13.63
N LYS A 129 -10.59 8.75 -14.30
CA LYS A 129 -11.18 8.49 -15.61
C LYS A 129 -10.08 8.34 -16.65
N ARG A 130 -10.38 7.65 -17.77
CA ARG A 130 -9.44 7.48 -18.89
C ARG A 130 -8.85 8.80 -19.40
N TYR A 131 -9.66 9.86 -19.40
CA TYR A 131 -9.23 11.20 -19.81
C TYR A 131 -8.16 11.77 -18.88
N ASP A 132 -8.38 11.67 -17.57
CA ASP A 132 -7.44 12.16 -16.55
C ASP A 132 -6.11 11.41 -16.59
N LYS A 133 -6.14 10.10 -16.91
CA LYS A 133 -4.93 9.29 -17.10
C LYS A 133 -4.09 9.80 -18.28
N ARG A 134 -4.72 10.18 -19.41
CA ARG A 134 -4.00 10.72 -20.57
C ARG A 134 -3.34 12.06 -20.25
N ARG A 135 -4.08 12.97 -19.60
CA ARG A 135 -3.53 14.27 -19.16
C ARG A 135 -2.30 14.08 -18.25
N ALA A 136 -2.41 13.21 -17.25
CA ALA A 136 -1.30 12.93 -16.33
C ALA A 136 -0.06 12.33 -17.01
N ILE A 137 -0.21 11.63 -18.14
CA ILE A 137 0.93 11.15 -18.94
C ILE A 137 1.58 12.33 -19.67
N ILE A 138 0.78 13.13 -20.38
CA ILE A 138 1.26 14.30 -21.13
C ILE A 138 1.99 15.29 -20.20
N ASP A 139 1.42 15.58 -19.05
CA ASP A 139 2.02 16.52 -18.09
C ASP A 139 3.35 15.99 -17.54
N ARG A 140 3.44 14.68 -17.29
CA ARG A 140 4.69 14.03 -16.83
C ARG A 140 5.77 14.05 -17.92
N ASP A 141 5.39 13.84 -19.17
CA ASP A 141 6.32 13.87 -20.29
C ASP A 141 6.85 15.30 -20.52
N ARG A 142 5.97 16.31 -20.48
CA ARG A 142 6.35 17.73 -20.52
C ARG A 142 7.29 18.13 -19.39
N GLU A 143 7.01 17.69 -18.16
CA GLU A 143 7.86 17.98 -17.00
C GLU A 143 9.23 17.31 -17.13
N ARG A 144 9.29 16.10 -17.70
CA ARG A 144 10.56 15.41 -17.99
C ARG A 144 11.39 16.17 -19.02
N GLU A 145 10.77 16.58 -20.14
CA GLU A 145 11.44 17.35 -21.19
C GLU A 145 11.99 18.68 -20.66
N ALA A 146 11.19 19.40 -19.85
CA ALA A 146 11.63 20.64 -19.22
C ALA A 146 12.83 20.43 -18.27
N ARG A 147 12.80 19.37 -17.45
CA ARG A 147 13.93 19.03 -16.56
C ARG A 147 15.19 18.64 -17.34
N ASP A 148 15.05 17.92 -18.44
CA ASP A 148 16.18 17.51 -19.27
C ASP A 148 16.79 18.73 -20.00
N ALA A 149 15.97 19.68 -20.44
CA ALA A 149 16.43 20.95 -21.02
C ALA A 149 17.21 21.79 -20.00
N MET A 150 16.72 21.89 -18.75
CA MET A 150 17.41 22.61 -17.66
C MET A 150 18.74 21.99 -17.25
N ARG A 151 18.95 20.68 -17.45
CA ARG A 151 20.22 19.99 -17.13
C ARG A 151 21.29 20.12 -18.21
N ARG A 152 20.89 20.46 -19.45
CA ARG A 152 21.80 20.62 -20.59
C ARG A 152 22.36 22.04 -20.70
N HIS A 153 21.77 23.00 -19.99
CA HIS A 153 22.28 24.35 -19.80
C HIS A 153 23.06 24.45 -18.48
#